data_AF-A0A2I0TIZ6-F1
#
_entry.id   AF-A0A2I0TIZ6-F1
#
_cell.length_a   1.000
_cell.length_b   1.000
_cell.length_c   1.000
_cell.angle_alpha   90.00
_cell.angle_beta   90.00
_cell.angle_gamma   90.00
#
_symmetry.space_group_name_H-M   'P 1'
#
loop_
_entity.id
_entity.type
_entity.pdbx_description
1 polymer ?
#
loop_
_entity_poly.entity_id
_entity_poly.type
_entity_poly.pdbx_seq_one_letter_code
_entity_poly.pdbx_strand_id
1 'polypeptide(L)'
;MTLINIFGENPSEMQDVLQIAVQAFLRMKQVNLSPSCLFVHQNVGEITAKEQNMEGQRRLQEKLDEMTVIAAQQEFCDVSCFSDVIRFDVNTHIHYFAHLWEGNPPMAPPNPTYSQNVQELKSKILQAAKKEAQGSVLRLSSLKARISDLWNALLNENFIFSFKNSVEIAAYKKLETAFSKWTWDLRSHILDLQMKLDNKIRNGDLPKVTTDYLEKQVQETSDAITEDMEKYFREDRDCEILVQWKSSTELKLKELKESLLLETRKKCENLIELRKNHSKLDERKSEYENEILKKSRELALSLKAQAPLPKAAPGMGLPAQQRKGKKKKREGKKGGKKKKEKKREKKEERKKKREKRKIKKKIKKEKGKGREKETNTIKRIGKFYSLLNFF
;
A
#
# COMPACT_ATOMS: atom_id res chain seq x y z
N MET A 1 -29.44 19.62 -18.68
CA MET A 1 -28.73 20.01 -19.92
C MET A 1 -27.46 20.81 -19.60
N THR A 2 -26.35 20.49 -20.25
CA THR A 2 -25.02 21.13 -20.15
C THR A 2 -24.64 21.72 -21.51
N LEU A 3 -24.07 22.93 -21.53
CA LEU A 3 -23.62 23.57 -22.76
C LEU A 3 -22.09 23.65 -22.75
N ILE A 4 -21.45 23.01 -23.72
CA ILE A 4 -19.99 22.96 -23.86
C ILE A 4 -19.61 23.94 -24.95
N ASN A 5 -18.94 25.02 -24.53
CA ASN A 5 -18.43 26.03 -25.45
C ASN A 5 -17.00 25.68 -25.86
N ILE A 6 -16.77 25.56 -27.16
CA ILE A 6 -15.46 25.27 -27.77
C ILE A 6 -15.10 26.48 -28.63
N PHE A 7 -13.93 27.06 -28.38
CA PHE A 7 -13.48 28.28 -29.06
C PHE A 7 -12.34 27.95 -30.02
N GLY A 8 -12.46 28.36 -31.29
CA GLY A 8 -11.40 28.24 -32.28
C GLY A 8 -11.27 26.85 -32.92
N GLU A 9 -10.43 26.76 -33.96
CA GLU A 9 -10.25 25.56 -34.79
C GLU A 9 -9.12 24.63 -34.30
N ASN A 10 -8.49 24.96 -33.16
CA ASN A 10 -7.34 24.20 -32.66
C ASN A 10 -7.78 22.80 -32.18
N PRO A 11 -7.34 21.72 -32.85
CA PRO A 11 -7.79 20.37 -32.53
C PRO A 11 -7.30 19.87 -31.17
N SER A 12 -6.23 20.47 -30.63
CA SER A 12 -5.64 20.12 -29.32
C SER A 12 -6.45 20.67 -28.15
N GLU A 13 -6.91 21.92 -28.21
CA GLU A 13 -7.77 22.50 -27.15
C GLU A 13 -9.13 21.80 -27.10
N MET A 14 -9.64 21.41 -28.26
CA MET A 14 -10.84 20.61 -28.37
C MET A 14 -10.66 19.24 -27.70
N GLN A 15 -9.50 18.59 -27.87
CA GLN A 15 -9.22 17.28 -27.25
C GLN A 15 -9.28 17.33 -25.72
N ASP A 16 -8.63 18.31 -25.11
CA ASP A 16 -8.55 18.42 -23.66
C ASP A 16 -9.93 18.63 -23.03
N VAL A 17 -10.72 19.56 -23.59
CA VAL A 17 -12.07 19.87 -23.09
C VAL A 17 -13.02 18.69 -23.26
N LEU A 18 -12.93 17.98 -24.39
CA LEU A 18 -13.74 16.81 -24.65
C LEU A 18 -13.37 15.64 -23.73
N GLN A 19 -12.09 15.39 -23.49
CA GLN A 19 -11.65 14.35 -22.57
C GLN A 19 -12.18 14.58 -21.15
N ILE A 20 -12.09 15.83 -20.66
CA ILE A 20 -12.69 16.25 -19.38
C ILE A 20 -14.18 15.94 -19.35
N ALA A 21 -14.91 16.36 -20.39
CA ALA A 21 -16.35 16.22 -20.45
C ALA A 21 -16.78 14.75 -20.47
N VAL A 22 -16.14 13.92 -21.31
CA VAL A 22 -16.43 12.49 -21.44
C VAL A 22 -16.21 11.76 -20.12
N GLN A 23 -15.08 12.00 -19.45
CA GLN A 23 -14.78 11.37 -18.16
C GLN A 23 -15.77 11.81 -17.08
N ALA A 24 -16.13 13.09 -17.04
CA ALA A 24 -17.14 13.58 -16.12
C ALA A 24 -18.51 12.93 -16.37
N PHE A 25 -18.92 12.78 -17.64
CA PHE A 25 -20.19 12.16 -17.99
C PHE A 25 -20.25 10.67 -17.65
N LEU A 26 -19.16 9.92 -17.85
CA LEU A 26 -19.08 8.51 -17.45
C LEU A 26 -19.31 8.34 -15.95
N ARG A 27 -18.69 9.19 -15.12
CA ARG A 27 -18.91 9.16 -13.67
C ARG A 27 -20.30 9.64 -13.27
N MET A 28 -20.86 10.63 -13.96
CA MET A 28 -22.26 11.04 -13.76
C MET A 28 -23.23 9.89 -14.07
N LYS A 29 -22.95 9.09 -15.10
CA LYS A 29 -23.74 7.89 -15.42
C LYS A 29 -23.68 6.84 -14.32
N GLN A 30 -22.52 6.62 -13.68
CA GLN A 30 -22.40 5.69 -12.54
C GLN A 30 -23.30 6.10 -11.36
N VAL A 31 -23.51 7.39 -11.14
CA VAL A 31 -24.45 7.91 -10.12
C VAL A 31 -25.89 8.06 -10.64
N ASN A 32 -26.22 7.39 -11.75
CA ASN A 32 -27.53 7.41 -12.42
C ASN A 32 -28.02 8.82 -12.81
N LEU A 33 -27.10 9.75 -13.05
CA LEU A 33 -27.42 11.01 -13.70
C LEU A 33 -27.29 10.82 -15.21
N SER A 34 -28.37 11.08 -15.94
CA SER A 34 -28.37 11.11 -17.39
C SER A 34 -28.34 12.58 -17.86
N PRO A 35 -27.16 13.21 -18.00
CA PRO A 35 -27.08 14.55 -18.55
C PRO A 35 -27.52 14.57 -20.02
N SER A 36 -27.74 15.76 -20.53
CA SER A 36 -27.85 16.05 -21.96
C SER A 36 -26.83 17.14 -22.27
N CYS A 37 -26.15 17.09 -23.42
CA CYS A 37 -25.14 18.08 -23.80
C CYS A 37 -25.48 18.75 -25.12
N LEU A 38 -25.08 20.02 -25.23
CA LEU A 38 -25.04 20.79 -26.48
C LEU A 38 -23.61 21.27 -26.69
N PHE A 39 -23.07 21.05 -27.89
CA PHE A 39 -21.78 21.59 -28.28
C PHE A 39 -21.98 22.88 -29.07
N VAL A 40 -21.29 23.93 -28.63
CA VAL A 40 -21.26 25.21 -29.30
C VAL A 40 -19.83 25.45 -29.75
N HIS A 41 -19.61 25.41 -31.07
CA HIS A 41 -18.32 25.69 -31.67
C HIS A 41 -18.30 27.13 -32.18
N GLN A 42 -17.50 27.98 -31.55
CA GLN A 42 -17.38 29.39 -31.89
C GLN A 42 -16.27 29.66 -32.91
N ASN A 43 -16.42 30.74 -33.66
CA ASN A 43 -15.47 31.28 -34.64
C ASN A 43 -15.16 30.32 -35.80
N VAL A 44 -16.22 29.76 -36.39
CA VAL A 44 -16.11 28.88 -37.56
C VAL A 44 -16.20 29.75 -38.82
N GLY A 45 -15.31 29.53 -39.80
CA GLY A 45 -15.34 30.23 -41.08
C GLY A 45 -16.59 29.92 -41.92
N GLU A 46 -17.09 30.91 -42.68
CA GLU A 46 -18.32 30.77 -43.49
C GLU A 46 -18.22 29.73 -44.63
N ILE A 47 -17.01 29.52 -45.17
CA ILE A 47 -16.76 28.65 -46.33
C ILE A 47 -16.70 27.16 -45.93
N THR A 48 -16.34 26.88 -44.67
CA THR A 48 -16.26 25.51 -44.12
C THR A 48 -17.60 25.00 -43.55
N ALA A 49 -18.59 25.87 -43.35
CA ALA A 49 -19.78 25.57 -42.56
C ALA A 49 -20.81 24.59 -43.18
N LYS A 50 -20.82 24.33 -44.50
CA LYS A 50 -21.83 23.45 -45.14
C LYS A 50 -21.34 22.07 -45.53
N GLU A 51 -20.17 21.96 -46.15
CA GLU A 51 -19.59 20.66 -46.56
C GLU A 51 -18.79 19.99 -45.43
N GLN A 52 -18.14 20.76 -44.54
CA GLN A 52 -17.48 20.19 -43.36
C GLN A 52 -18.46 19.83 -42.24
N ASN A 53 -19.74 20.22 -42.34
CA ASN A 53 -20.70 19.92 -41.29
C ASN A 53 -20.93 18.41 -41.16
N MET A 54 -21.08 17.63 -42.23
CA MET A 54 -21.32 16.19 -42.12
C MET A 54 -20.04 15.39 -41.82
N GLU A 55 -18.93 15.71 -42.51
CA GLU A 55 -17.67 14.99 -42.32
C GLU A 55 -16.99 15.39 -41.00
N GLY A 56 -17.04 16.67 -40.62
CA GLY A 56 -16.54 17.17 -39.34
C GLY A 56 -17.35 16.65 -38.15
N GLN A 57 -18.67 16.55 -38.29
CA GLN A 57 -19.54 15.89 -37.31
C GLN A 57 -19.18 14.41 -37.11
N ARG A 58 -18.97 13.68 -38.21
CA ARG A 58 -18.54 12.27 -38.16
C ARG A 58 -17.19 12.11 -37.48
N ARG A 59 -16.19 12.92 -37.86
CA ARG A 59 -14.85 12.91 -37.23
C ARG A 59 -14.93 13.24 -35.75
N LEU A 60 -15.77 14.20 -35.36
CA LEU A 60 -15.99 14.56 -33.96
C LEU A 60 -16.64 13.40 -33.18
N GLN A 61 -17.63 12.72 -33.76
CA GLN A 61 -18.24 11.55 -33.16
C GLN A 61 -17.24 10.40 -32.97
N GLU A 62 -16.48 10.06 -34.01
CA GLU A 62 -15.45 9.00 -33.94
C GLU A 62 -14.42 9.31 -32.84
N LYS A 63 -14.03 10.58 -32.70
CA LYS A 63 -13.10 11.05 -31.67
C LYS A 63 -13.70 11.02 -30.26
N LEU A 64 -14.98 11.36 -30.11
CA LEU A 64 -15.71 11.24 -28.85
C LEU A 64 -15.83 9.77 -28.43
N ASP A 65 -16.09 8.87 -29.38
CA ASP A 65 -16.17 7.43 -29.13
C ASP A 65 -14.80 6.88 -28.69
N GLU A 66 -13.71 7.25 -29.37
CA GLU A 66 -12.34 6.88 -28.99
C GLU A 66 -11.99 7.32 -27.56
N MET A 67 -12.24 8.61 -27.23
CA MET A 67 -12.02 9.13 -25.88
C MET A 67 -12.89 8.43 -24.84
N THR A 68 -14.12 8.06 -25.21
CA THR A 68 -15.04 7.33 -24.34
C THR A 68 -14.49 5.95 -24.01
N VAL A 69 -13.97 5.22 -24.98
CA VAL A 69 -13.35 3.91 -24.75
C VAL A 69 -12.15 4.04 -23.82
N ILE A 70 -11.27 5.03 -24.04
CA ILE A 70 -10.11 5.26 -23.19
C ILE A 70 -10.53 5.60 -21.76
N ALA A 71 -11.51 6.51 -21.59
CA ALA A 71 -12.01 6.88 -20.27
C ALA A 71 -12.75 5.72 -19.59
N ALA A 72 -13.49 4.90 -20.34
CA ALA A 72 -14.19 3.73 -19.82
C ALA A 72 -13.21 2.67 -19.28
N GLN A 73 -12.08 2.45 -19.96
CA GLN A 73 -10.99 1.59 -19.46
C GLN A 73 -10.40 2.12 -18.14
N GLN A 74 -10.22 3.43 -18.01
CA GLN A 74 -9.69 4.05 -16.78
C GLN A 74 -10.66 3.92 -15.60
N GLU A 75 -11.96 3.99 -15.87
CA GLU A 75 -13.04 3.94 -14.87
C GLU A 75 -13.64 2.53 -14.69
N PHE A 76 -13.03 1.50 -15.31
CA PHE A 76 -13.49 0.11 -15.29
C PHE A 76 -14.96 -0.07 -15.67
N CYS A 77 -15.40 0.60 -16.74
CA CYS A 77 -16.76 0.55 -17.27
C CYS A 77 -16.80 -0.07 -18.68
N ASP A 78 -17.85 -0.85 -18.97
CA ASP A 78 -18.08 -1.41 -20.30
C ASP A 78 -18.94 -0.45 -21.13
N VAL A 79 -18.29 0.53 -21.78
CA VAL A 79 -18.93 1.47 -22.71
C VAL A 79 -18.11 1.59 -23.98
N SER A 80 -18.77 1.43 -25.14
CA SER A 80 -18.14 1.48 -26.46
C SER A 80 -18.36 2.80 -27.20
N CYS A 81 -19.47 3.50 -26.94
CA CYS A 81 -19.83 4.73 -27.66
C CYS A 81 -20.24 5.86 -26.71
N PHE A 82 -19.99 7.10 -27.11
CA PHE A 82 -20.35 8.30 -26.34
C PHE A 82 -21.87 8.42 -26.14
N SER A 83 -22.66 8.00 -27.14
CA SER A 83 -24.13 7.98 -27.07
C SER A 83 -24.68 7.03 -26.01
N ASP A 84 -23.89 6.03 -25.58
CA ASP A 84 -24.26 5.16 -24.46
C ASP A 84 -24.10 5.88 -23.13
N VAL A 85 -23.17 6.85 -23.04
CA VAL A 85 -22.90 7.63 -21.83
C VAL A 85 -23.96 8.71 -21.63
N ILE A 86 -24.30 9.41 -22.71
CA ILE A 86 -25.17 10.58 -22.68
C ILE A 86 -26.12 10.58 -23.88
N ARG A 87 -27.31 11.16 -23.72
CA ARG A 87 -28.26 11.36 -24.84
C ARG A 87 -27.72 12.43 -25.77
N PHE A 88 -26.86 12.03 -26.69
CA PHE A 88 -26.24 12.88 -27.71
C PHE A 88 -26.71 12.47 -29.10
N ASP A 89 -26.89 13.48 -29.94
CA ASP A 89 -27.24 13.32 -31.35
C ASP A 89 -26.45 14.37 -32.11
N VAL A 90 -25.51 13.89 -32.90
CA VAL A 90 -24.53 14.68 -33.63
C VAL A 90 -25.21 15.66 -34.57
N ASN A 91 -26.34 15.28 -35.17
CA ASN A 91 -27.01 16.09 -36.18
C ASN A 91 -27.76 17.28 -35.57
N THR A 92 -28.21 17.17 -34.31
CA THR A 92 -29.13 18.13 -33.69
C THR A 92 -28.48 18.94 -32.57
N HIS A 93 -27.49 18.37 -31.88
CA HIS A 93 -26.89 18.94 -30.67
C HIS A 93 -25.55 19.67 -30.89
N ILE A 94 -25.05 19.73 -32.12
CA ILE A 94 -23.86 20.51 -32.47
C ILE A 94 -24.29 21.80 -33.18
N HIS A 95 -23.82 22.93 -32.68
CA HIS A 95 -24.09 24.25 -33.23
C HIS A 95 -22.79 24.98 -33.56
N TYR A 96 -22.66 25.38 -34.81
CA TYR A 96 -21.53 26.16 -35.30
C TYR A 96 -21.90 27.64 -35.32
N PHE A 97 -21.06 28.46 -34.71
CA PHE A 97 -21.23 29.91 -34.64
C PHE A 97 -20.22 30.56 -35.57
N ALA A 98 -20.75 31.39 -36.48
CA ALA A 98 -19.96 32.35 -37.23
C ALA A 98 -19.21 33.31 -36.29
N HIS A 99 -18.26 34.05 -36.83
CA HIS A 99 -17.58 35.10 -36.08
C HIS A 99 -18.58 36.16 -35.63
N LEU A 100 -18.42 36.69 -34.40
CA LEU A 100 -19.28 37.75 -33.87
C LEU A 100 -19.22 39.02 -34.72
N TRP A 101 -18.06 39.32 -35.28
CA TRP A 101 -17.81 40.50 -36.10
C TRP A 101 -17.62 40.09 -37.56
N GLU A 102 -18.15 40.88 -38.49
CA GLU A 102 -17.96 40.67 -39.94
C GLU A 102 -16.55 41.06 -40.43
N GLY A 103 -15.71 41.61 -39.54
CA GLY A 103 -14.35 42.04 -39.82
C GLY A 103 -13.55 42.32 -38.53
N ASN A 104 -12.43 43.04 -38.66
CA ASN A 104 -11.56 43.31 -37.51
C ASN A 104 -12.09 44.47 -36.65
N PRO A 105 -12.27 44.28 -35.33
CA PRO A 105 -12.61 45.37 -34.41
C PRO A 105 -11.53 46.47 -34.44
N PRO A 106 -11.84 47.75 -34.14
CA PRO A 106 -13.01 48.21 -33.38
C PRO A 106 -14.22 48.70 -34.21
N MET A 107 -14.09 48.84 -35.53
CA MET A 107 -15.16 49.43 -36.38
C MET A 107 -16.01 48.39 -37.13
N ALA A 108 -15.78 47.09 -36.91
CA ALA A 108 -16.53 46.03 -37.55
C ALA A 108 -17.97 45.96 -37.01
N PRO A 109 -19.00 45.84 -37.87
CA PRO A 109 -20.36 45.60 -37.44
C PRO A 109 -20.55 44.16 -36.92
N PRO A 110 -21.53 43.92 -36.04
CA PRO A 110 -21.88 42.56 -35.61
C PRO A 110 -22.41 41.74 -36.78
N ASN A 111 -21.98 40.49 -36.88
CA ASN A 111 -22.40 39.56 -37.91
C ASN A 111 -23.89 39.17 -37.70
N PRO A 112 -24.78 39.37 -38.68
CA PRO A 112 -26.18 39.00 -38.57
C PRO A 112 -26.38 37.47 -38.45
N THR A 113 -25.54 36.67 -39.08
CA THR A 113 -25.53 35.20 -39.01
C THR A 113 -25.27 34.73 -37.58
N TYR A 114 -24.39 35.41 -36.84
CA TYR A 114 -24.17 35.12 -35.41
C TYR A 114 -25.47 35.28 -34.61
N SER A 115 -26.21 36.37 -34.83
CA SER A 115 -27.47 36.63 -34.13
C SER A 115 -28.54 35.58 -34.46
N GLN A 116 -28.59 35.10 -35.69
CA GLN A 116 -29.47 34.00 -36.09
C GLN A 116 -29.10 32.69 -35.37
N ASN A 117 -27.81 32.35 -35.32
CA ASN A 117 -27.31 31.16 -34.61
C ASN A 117 -27.64 31.21 -33.10
N VAL A 118 -27.52 32.38 -32.46
CA VAL A 118 -27.92 32.58 -31.05
C VAL A 118 -29.41 32.32 -30.86
N GLN A 119 -30.27 32.85 -31.75
CA GLN A 119 -31.72 32.65 -31.66
C GLN A 119 -32.10 31.18 -31.86
N GLU A 120 -31.47 30.49 -32.82
CA GLU A 120 -31.69 29.07 -33.03
C GLU A 120 -31.30 28.25 -31.79
N LEU A 121 -30.10 28.48 -31.25
CA LEU A 121 -29.63 27.82 -30.04
C LEU A 121 -30.58 28.07 -28.86
N LYS A 122 -30.98 29.33 -28.64
CA LYS A 122 -31.94 29.71 -27.58
C LYS A 122 -33.25 28.94 -27.74
N SER A 123 -33.76 28.83 -28.96
CA SER A 123 -35.00 28.09 -29.23
C SER A 123 -34.87 26.60 -28.90
N LYS A 124 -33.75 25.96 -29.26
CA LYS A 124 -33.48 24.54 -28.94
C LYS A 124 -33.33 24.32 -27.44
N ILE A 125 -32.63 25.20 -26.73
CA ILE A 125 -32.48 25.14 -25.26
C ILE A 125 -33.86 25.19 -24.58
N LEU A 126 -34.74 26.12 -25.01
CA LEU A 126 -36.09 26.23 -24.46
C LEU A 126 -36.94 25.00 -24.78
N GLN A 127 -36.80 24.42 -25.98
CA GLN A 127 -37.49 23.18 -26.34
C GLN A 127 -37.00 21.99 -25.51
N ALA A 128 -35.68 21.85 -25.29
CA ALA A 128 -35.10 20.82 -24.45
C ALA A 128 -35.58 20.95 -23.00
N ALA A 129 -35.56 22.17 -22.45
CA ALA A 129 -36.06 22.46 -21.11
C ALA A 129 -37.55 22.10 -20.94
N LYS A 130 -38.39 22.38 -21.96
CA LYS A 130 -39.82 22.01 -21.94
C LYS A 130 -40.03 20.49 -21.94
N LYS A 131 -39.24 19.73 -22.70
CA LYS A 131 -39.30 18.26 -22.73
C LYS A 131 -38.89 17.65 -21.38
N GLU A 132 -37.87 18.21 -20.74
CA GLU A 132 -37.32 17.71 -19.47
C GLU A 132 -38.20 18.08 -18.25
N ALA A 133 -38.92 19.21 -18.32
CA ALA A 133 -39.85 19.68 -17.29
C ALA A 133 -41.03 18.73 -17.02
N GLN A 134 -41.33 17.79 -17.92
CA GLN A 134 -42.37 16.78 -17.69
C GLN A 134 -41.91 15.61 -16.80
N GLY A 135 -40.59 15.47 -16.53
CA GLY A 135 -40.02 14.30 -15.84
C GLY A 135 -39.75 14.48 -14.34
N SER A 136 -39.18 15.61 -13.92
CA SER A 136 -39.06 16.00 -12.48
C SER A 136 -38.27 17.31 -12.37
N VAL A 137 -38.92 18.40 -11.94
CA VAL A 137 -38.20 19.63 -11.60
C VAL A 137 -37.61 19.47 -10.19
N LEU A 138 -36.28 19.50 -10.07
CA LEU A 138 -35.59 19.47 -8.77
C LEU A 138 -36.00 20.70 -7.95
N ARG A 139 -36.42 20.49 -6.69
CA ARG A 139 -36.66 21.60 -5.76
C ARG A 139 -35.33 22.25 -5.36
N LEU A 140 -35.33 23.56 -5.12
CA LEU A 140 -34.14 24.29 -4.62
C LEU A 140 -33.52 23.67 -3.36
N SER A 141 -34.34 23.13 -2.46
CA SER A 141 -33.86 22.40 -1.27
C SER A 141 -33.09 21.14 -1.63
N SER A 142 -33.53 20.39 -2.64
CA SER A 142 -32.83 19.21 -3.16
C SER A 142 -31.55 19.56 -3.92
N LEU A 143 -31.50 20.74 -4.56
CA LEU A 143 -30.29 21.24 -5.20
C LEU A 143 -29.19 21.51 -4.17
N LYS A 144 -29.52 22.13 -3.03
CA LYS A 144 -28.57 22.37 -1.94
C LYS A 144 -27.95 21.06 -1.44
N ALA A 145 -28.79 20.03 -1.23
CA ALA A 145 -28.31 18.71 -0.82
C ALA A 145 -27.35 18.12 -1.86
N ARG A 146 -27.74 18.12 -3.14
CA ARG A 146 -26.90 17.60 -4.24
C ARG A 146 -25.57 18.33 -4.41
N ILE A 147 -25.56 19.65 -4.23
CA ILE A 147 -24.31 20.44 -4.27
C ILE A 147 -23.40 20.02 -3.11
N SER A 148 -23.95 19.82 -1.91
CA SER A 148 -23.18 19.34 -0.76
C SER A 148 -22.65 17.92 -0.97
N ASP A 149 -23.45 17.03 -1.53
CA ASP A 149 -23.06 15.65 -1.82
C ASP A 149 -21.96 15.61 -2.89
N LEU A 150 -22.10 16.40 -3.95
CA LEU A 150 -21.07 16.55 -4.99
C LEU A 150 -19.78 17.12 -4.38
N TRP A 151 -19.86 18.17 -3.56
CA TRP A 151 -18.68 18.75 -2.91
C TRP A 151 -17.95 17.77 -2.00
N ASN A 152 -18.69 16.98 -1.23
CA ASN A 152 -18.11 15.93 -0.40
C ASN A 152 -17.49 14.81 -1.24
N ALA A 153 -18.11 14.41 -2.35
CA ALA A 153 -17.53 13.44 -3.28
C ALA A 153 -16.23 13.97 -3.92
N LEU A 154 -16.23 15.25 -4.33
CA LEU A 154 -15.06 15.94 -4.89
C LEU A 154 -13.90 16.11 -3.89
N LEU A 155 -14.18 16.19 -2.59
CA LEU A 155 -13.16 16.25 -1.54
C LEU A 155 -12.62 14.88 -1.16
N ASN A 156 -13.45 13.83 -1.23
CA ASN A 156 -13.07 12.47 -0.87
C ASN A 156 -12.31 11.77 -2.01
N GLU A 157 -12.67 12.06 -3.25
CA GLU A 157 -11.86 11.71 -4.40
C GLU A 157 -10.79 12.81 -4.59
N ASN A 158 -9.55 12.46 -4.91
CA ASN A 158 -8.52 13.43 -5.29
C ASN A 158 -8.86 14.04 -6.67
N PHE A 159 -10.00 14.72 -6.80
CA PHE A 159 -10.61 15.19 -8.05
C PHE A 159 -9.82 16.33 -8.73
N ILE A 160 -8.68 16.72 -8.14
CA ILE A 160 -7.85 17.82 -8.62
C ILE A 160 -6.46 17.28 -8.96
N PHE A 161 -6.40 16.29 -9.84
CA PHE A 161 -5.20 16.11 -10.67
C PHE A 161 -5.58 16.41 -12.10
N SER A 162 -5.34 17.68 -12.46
CA SER A 162 -5.33 18.28 -13.79
C SER A 162 -5.68 17.31 -14.93
N PHE A 163 -6.93 17.35 -15.38
CA PHE A 163 -7.33 16.70 -16.63
C PHE A 163 -6.47 17.09 -17.85
N LYS A 164 -5.75 18.23 -17.77
CA LYS A 164 -4.74 18.65 -18.74
C LYS A 164 -3.54 17.71 -18.85
N ASN A 165 -3.42 16.68 -18.01
CA ASN A 165 -2.30 15.76 -18.05
C ASN A 165 -2.65 14.29 -17.83
N SER A 166 -3.72 13.83 -18.48
CA SER A 166 -4.05 12.41 -18.53
C SER A 166 -2.88 11.55 -19.04
N VAL A 167 -2.09 12.07 -19.98
CA VAL A 167 -0.88 11.44 -20.52
C VAL A 167 0.24 11.38 -19.48
N GLU A 168 0.59 12.49 -18.79
CA GLU A 168 1.58 12.44 -17.71
C GLU A 168 1.16 11.54 -16.56
N ILE A 169 -0.13 11.54 -16.19
CA ILE A 169 -0.64 10.67 -15.12
C ILE A 169 -0.56 9.21 -15.54
N ALA A 170 -0.87 8.89 -16.80
CA ALA A 170 -0.73 7.54 -17.31
C ALA A 170 0.74 7.10 -17.35
N ALA A 171 1.64 7.97 -17.82
CA ALA A 171 3.09 7.74 -17.82
C ALA A 171 3.63 7.56 -16.40
N TYR A 172 3.18 8.38 -15.45
CA TYR A 172 3.54 8.28 -14.04
C TYR A 172 3.03 6.98 -13.40
N LYS A 173 1.79 6.55 -13.68
CA LYS A 173 1.26 5.27 -13.19
C LYS A 173 2.05 4.08 -13.72
N LYS A 174 2.46 4.11 -15.01
CA LYS A 174 3.36 3.09 -15.57
C LYS A 174 4.71 3.09 -14.87
N LEU A 175 5.30 4.27 -14.65
CA LEU A 175 6.55 4.42 -13.90
C LEU A 175 6.41 3.88 -12.47
N GLU A 176 5.32 4.16 -11.77
CA GLU A 176 5.06 3.66 -10.42
C GLU A 176 4.95 2.13 -10.39
N THR A 177 4.38 1.53 -11.45
CA THR A 177 4.31 0.08 -11.61
C THR A 177 5.70 -0.53 -11.82
N ALA A 178 6.51 0.07 -12.69
CA ALA A 178 7.91 -0.34 -12.92
C ALA A 178 8.76 -0.18 -11.65
N PHE A 179 8.62 0.94 -10.96
CA PHE A 179 9.28 1.19 -9.68
C PHE A 179 8.87 0.18 -8.61
N SER A 180 7.60 -0.18 -8.55
CA SER A 180 7.12 -1.22 -7.64
C SER A 180 7.79 -2.57 -7.92
N LYS A 181 7.98 -2.92 -9.20
CA LYS A 181 8.72 -4.12 -9.61
C LYS A 181 10.19 -4.07 -9.15
N TRP A 182 10.93 -3.00 -9.48
CA TRP A 182 12.33 -2.83 -9.07
C TRP A 182 12.52 -2.91 -7.55
N THR A 183 11.64 -2.23 -6.81
CA THR A 183 11.71 -2.24 -5.34
C THR A 183 11.29 -3.59 -4.75
N TRP A 184 10.46 -4.37 -5.44
CA TRP A 184 10.13 -5.73 -5.05
C TRP A 184 11.32 -6.67 -5.28
N ASP A 185 11.95 -6.61 -6.46
CA ASP A 185 13.13 -7.43 -6.80
C ASP A 185 14.27 -7.22 -5.79
N LEU A 186 14.55 -5.94 -5.46
CA LEU A 186 15.56 -5.60 -4.45
C LEU A 186 15.22 -6.16 -3.06
N ARG A 187 13.97 -6.01 -2.62
CA ARG A 187 13.52 -6.51 -1.31
C ARG A 187 13.54 -8.04 -1.26
N SER A 188 13.16 -8.71 -2.34
CA SER A 188 13.18 -10.17 -2.44
C SER A 188 14.59 -10.71 -2.33
N HIS A 189 15.54 -10.14 -3.08
CA HIS A 189 16.95 -10.56 -3.00
C HIS A 189 17.55 -10.35 -1.61
N ILE A 190 17.24 -9.22 -0.97
CA ILE A 190 17.70 -8.94 0.41
C ILE A 190 17.07 -9.91 1.42
N LEU A 191 15.82 -10.33 1.22
CA LEU A 191 15.18 -11.33 2.06
C LEU A 191 15.86 -12.70 1.95
N ASP A 192 16.17 -13.15 0.73
CA ASP A 192 16.90 -14.40 0.49
C ASP A 192 18.31 -14.35 1.08
N LEU A 193 18.98 -13.21 0.94
CA LEU A 193 20.28 -12.96 1.56
C LEU A 193 20.18 -13.01 3.09
N GLN A 194 19.15 -12.39 3.69
CA GLN A 194 18.90 -12.47 5.13
C GLN A 194 18.73 -13.93 5.59
N MET A 195 18.01 -14.76 4.84
CA MET A 195 17.84 -16.19 5.18
C MET A 195 19.17 -16.95 5.12
N LYS A 196 19.97 -16.72 4.07
CA LYS A 196 21.32 -17.33 3.94
C LYS A 196 22.24 -16.89 5.09
N LEU A 197 22.16 -15.63 5.50
CA LEU A 197 22.94 -15.09 6.61
C LEU A 197 22.51 -15.64 7.97
N ASP A 198 21.20 -15.74 8.24
CA ASP A 198 20.70 -16.33 9.50
C ASP A 198 21.21 -17.77 9.66
N ASN A 199 21.17 -18.57 8.58
CA ASN A 199 21.69 -19.94 8.60
C ASN A 199 23.20 -19.99 8.90
N LYS A 200 24.03 -19.16 8.23
CA LYS A 200 25.48 -19.10 8.49
C LYS A 200 25.79 -18.64 9.92
N ILE A 201 25.07 -17.64 10.42
CA ILE A 201 25.24 -17.10 11.77
C ILE A 201 24.89 -18.18 12.80
N ARG A 202 23.81 -18.94 12.61
CA ARG A 202 23.41 -20.05 13.50
C ARG A 202 24.45 -21.17 13.52
N ASN A 203 25.02 -21.51 12.37
CA ASN A 203 25.95 -22.63 12.24
C ASN A 203 27.31 -22.36 12.88
N GLY A 204 27.88 -21.17 12.76
CA GLY A 204 29.32 -21.03 13.08
C GLY A 204 30.00 -19.94 12.32
N ASP A 205 29.60 -19.83 11.06
CA ASP A 205 30.55 -19.53 10.01
C ASP A 205 30.80 -18.03 9.84
N LEU A 206 29.97 -17.20 10.50
CA LEU A 206 29.98 -15.76 10.33
C LEU A 206 29.97 -15.02 11.68
N PRO A 207 31.15 -14.65 12.22
CA PRO A 207 31.26 -13.96 13.51
C PRO A 207 30.99 -12.45 13.44
N LYS A 208 31.05 -11.84 12.25
CA LYS A 208 30.79 -10.42 12.00
C LYS A 208 30.26 -10.21 10.59
N VAL A 209 29.27 -9.34 10.45
CA VAL A 209 28.75 -8.87 9.16
C VAL A 209 29.14 -7.40 8.99
N THR A 210 29.98 -7.10 8.01
CA THR A 210 30.36 -5.73 7.62
C THR A 210 29.43 -5.18 6.55
N THR A 211 29.29 -3.85 6.51
CA THR A 211 28.50 -3.16 5.47
C THR A 211 29.03 -3.52 4.07
N ASP A 212 30.34 -3.46 3.86
CA ASP A 212 30.98 -3.75 2.57
C ASP A 212 30.69 -5.17 2.05
N TYR A 213 30.55 -6.13 2.97
CA TYR A 213 30.19 -7.51 2.61
C TYR A 213 28.75 -7.57 2.10
N LEU A 214 27.81 -6.91 2.79
CA LEU A 214 26.41 -6.85 2.36
C LEU A 214 26.26 -6.08 1.05
N GLU A 215 26.98 -4.97 0.93
CA GLU A 215 27.00 -4.15 -0.27
C GLU A 215 27.46 -4.96 -1.48
N LYS A 216 28.58 -5.68 -1.37
CA LYS A 216 29.09 -6.55 -2.43
C LYS A 216 28.09 -7.64 -2.85
N GLN A 217 27.31 -8.19 -1.91
CA GLN A 217 26.33 -9.24 -2.22
C GLN A 217 25.04 -8.71 -2.87
N VAL A 218 24.72 -7.43 -2.67
CA VAL A 218 23.55 -6.77 -3.25
C VAL A 218 23.91 -5.97 -4.51
N GLN A 219 25.21 -5.72 -4.74
CA GLN A 219 25.72 -4.88 -5.82
C GLN A 219 25.27 -5.35 -7.20
N GLU A 220 25.45 -6.65 -7.52
CA GLU A 220 25.07 -7.21 -8.82
C GLU A 220 23.58 -6.98 -9.14
N THR A 221 22.71 -7.25 -8.16
CA THR A 221 21.26 -7.02 -8.32
C THR A 221 20.91 -5.53 -8.38
N SER A 222 21.59 -4.70 -7.59
CA SER A 222 21.40 -3.24 -7.61
C SER A 222 21.81 -2.64 -8.95
N ASP A 223 22.90 -3.11 -9.54
CA ASP A 223 23.42 -2.63 -10.82
C ASP A 223 22.50 -3.07 -11.96
N ALA A 224 22.02 -4.32 -11.94
CA ALA A 224 21.02 -4.80 -12.89
C ALA A 224 19.72 -3.98 -12.81
N ILE A 225 19.22 -3.66 -11.62
CA ILE A 225 18.03 -2.82 -11.44
C ILE A 225 18.29 -1.39 -11.95
N THR A 226 19.49 -0.84 -11.71
CA THR A 226 19.85 0.50 -12.19
C THR A 226 19.91 0.53 -13.71
N GLU A 227 20.48 -0.50 -14.34
CA GLU A 227 20.53 -0.64 -15.80
C GLU A 227 19.12 -0.78 -16.41
N ASP A 228 18.27 -1.62 -15.82
CA ASP A 228 16.87 -1.77 -16.24
C ASP A 228 16.08 -0.46 -16.10
N MET A 229 16.29 0.27 -15.01
CA MET A 229 15.70 1.59 -14.79
C MET A 229 16.16 2.58 -15.85
N GLU A 230 17.47 2.67 -16.10
CA GLU A 230 17.99 3.56 -17.13
C GLU A 230 17.47 3.20 -18.52
N LYS A 231 17.36 1.91 -18.83
CA LYS A 231 16.77 1.41 -20.07
C LYS A 231 15.32 1.85 -20.21
N TYR A 232 14.53 1.74 -19.14
CA TYR A 232 13.14 2.22 -19.11
C TYR A 232 13.04 3.71 -19.46
N PHE A 233 13.89 4.55 -18.85
CA PHE A 233 13.89 5.99 -19.16
C PHE A 233 14.43 6.35 -20.56
N ARG A 234 15.15 5.44 -21.24
CA ARG A 234 15.65 5.64 -22.62
C ARG A 234 14.67 5.17 -23.70
N GLU A 235 14.01 4.04 -23.47
CA GLU A 235 13.23 3.33 -24.49
C GLU A 235 11.72 3.62 -24.44
N ASP A 236 11.21 4.19 -23.35
CA ASP A 236 9.77 4.48 -23.22
C ASP A 236 9.33 5.61 -24.18
N ARG A 237 8.10 5.51 -24.72
CA ARG A 237 7.53 6.52 -25.63
C ARG A 237 7.30 7.85 -24.92
N ASP A 238 7.05 7.81 -23.61
CA ASP A 238 6.78 8.97 -22.77
C ASP A 238 8.08 9.51 -22.12
N CYS A 239 9.26 9.23 -22.70
CA CYS A 239 10.56 9.52 -22.09
C CYS A 239 10.76 11.01 -21.76
N GLU A 240 10.37 11.93 -22.64
CA GLU A 240 10.47 13.40 -22.42
C GLU A 240 9.69 13.86 -21.18
N ILE A 241 8.52 13.28 -20.98
CA ILE A 241 7.66 13.50 -19.80
C ILE A 241 8.32 12.92 -18.55
N LEU A 242 8.90 11.72 -18.66
CA LEU A 242 9.44 10.96 -17.53
C LEU A 242 10.75 11.53 -16.98
N VAL A 243 11.52 12.30 -17.78
CA VAL A 243 12.80 12.90 -17.37
C VAL A 243 12.70 13.64 -16.03
N GLN A 244 11.60 14.33 -15.76
CA GLN A 244 11.40 15.09 -14.52
C GLN A 244 11.42 14.21 -13.25
N TRP A 245 11.00 12.94 -13.36
CA TRP A 245 10.97 12.01 -12.23
C TRP A 245 12.19 11.11 -12.15
N LYS A 246 13.10 11.15 -13.13
CA LYS A 246 14.27 10.27 -13.18
C LYS A 246 15.16 10.43 -11.93
N SER A 247 15.61 11.64 -11.64
CA SER A 247 16.49 11.91 -10.49
C SER A 247 15.82 11.59 -9.15
N SER A 248 14.51 11.85 -9.02
CA SER A 248 13.77 11.49 -7.81
C SER A 248 13.65 9.98 -7.63
N THR A 249 13.45 9.24 -8.73
CA THR A 249 13.33 7.78 -8.73
C THR A 249 14.66 7.11 -8.37
N GLU A 250 15.76 7.60 -8.96
CA GLU A 250 17.13 7.17 -8.63
C GLU A 250 17.45 7.38 -7.14
N LEU A 251 17.12 8.56 -6.61
CA LEU A 251 17.34 8.88 -5.20
C LEU A 251 16.56 7.94 -4.29
N LYS A 252 15.26 7.72 -4.57
CA LYS A 252 14.40 6.82 -3.79
C LYS A 252 14.92 5.37 -3.80
N LEU A 253 15.43 4.90 -4.94
CA LEU A 253 15.99 3.55 -5.04
C LEU A 253 17.28 3.41 -4.21
N LYS A 254 18.15 4.43 -4.24
CA LYS A 254 19.37 4.50 -3.42
C LYS A 254 19.04 4.50 -1.93
N GLU A 255 18.12 5.37 -1.50
CA GLU A 255 17.65 5.43 -0.10
C GLU A 255 17.04 4.09 0.36
N LEU A 256 16.29 3.43 -0.53
CA LEU A 256 15.74 2.11 -0.24
C LEU A 256 16.85 1.06 -0.07
N LYS A 257 17.85 1.03 -0.95
CA LYS A 257 19.01 0.13 -0.82
C LYS A 257 19.73 0.35 0.51
N GLU A 258 20.08 1.58 0.83
CA GLU A 258 20.81 1.94 2.05
C GLU A 258 20.03 1.56 3.31
N SER A 259 18.72 1.85 3.35
CA SER A 259 17.87 1.50 4.48
C SER A 259 17.74 -0.02 4.68
N LEU A 260 17.55 -0.78 3.61
CA LEU A 260 17.47 -2.24 3.67
C LEU A 260 18.79 -2.89 4.10
N LEU A 261 19.93 -2.37 3.64
CA LEU A 261 21.26 -2.83 4.06
C LEU A 261 21.49 -2.55 5.55
N LEU A 262 21.15 -1.35 6.01
CA LEU A 262 21.27 -0.97 7.42
C LEU A 262 20.41 -1.85 8.34
N GLU A 263 19.16 -2.12 7.94
CA GLU A 263 18.27 -3.01 8.67
C GLU A 263 18.79 -4.45 8.71
N THR A 264 19.26 -4.95 7.57
CA THR A 264 19.84 -6.30 7.45
C THR A 264 21.04 -6.47 8.37
N ARG A 265 21.94 -5.47 8.38
CA ARG A 265 23.10 -5.45 9.27
C ARG A 265 22.69 -5.51 10.74
N LYS A 266 21.78 -4.63 11.17
CA LYS A 266 21.28 -4.61 12.56
C LYS A 266 20.66 -5.95 12.96
N LYS A 267 19.89 -6.59 12.07
CA LYS A 267 19.33 -7.93 12.31
C LYS A 267 20.43 -8.98 12.50
N CYS A 268 21.46 -8.96 11.65
CA CYS A 268 22.58 -9.89 11.76
C CYS A 268 23.39 -9.69 13.05
N GLU A 269 23.70 -8.43 13.43
CA GLU A 269 24.40 -8.10 14.67
C GLU A 269 23.62 -8.61 15.90
N ASN A 270 22.31 -8.38 15.94
CA ASN A 270 21.43 -8.88 16.99
C ASN A 270 21.42 -10.43 17.06
N LEU A 271 21.41 -11.11 15.91
CA LEU A 271 21.45 -12.58 15.85
C LEU A 271 22.78 -13.14 16.36
N ILE A 272 23.90 -12.50 16.00
CA ILE A 272 25.24 -12.87 16.48
C ILE A 272 25.31 -12.71 18.00
N GLU A 273 24.80 -11.60 18.55
CA GLU A 273 24.77 -11.37 19.99
C GLU A 273 23.89 -12.40 20.72
N LEU A 274 22.70 -12.69 20.17
CA LEU A 274 21.79 -13.71 20.69
C LEU A 274 22.47 -15.08 20.74
N ARG A 275 23.21 -15.46 19.69
CA ARG A 275 23.96 -16.72 19.65
C ARG A 275 25.06 -16.77 20.71
N LYS A 276 25.86 -15.69 20.85
CA LYS A 276 26.91 -15.61 21.89
C LYS A 276 26.32 -15.78 23.28
N ASN A 277 25.16 -15.18 23.54
CA ASN A 277 24.45 -15.33 24.80
C ASN A 277 23.94 -16.76 25.02
N HIS A 278 23.45 -17.42 23.96
CA HIS A 278 23.06 -18.83 24.01
C HIS A 278 24.25 -19.77 24.33
N SER A 279 25.40 -19.61 23.67
CA SER A 279 26.61 -20.40 23.96
C SER A 279 27.01 -20.31 25.42
N LYS A 280 27.06 -19.08 25.98
CA LYS A 280 27.37 -18.84 27.40
C LYS A 280 26.37 -19.51 28.35
N LEU A 281 25.10 -19.57 27.96
CA LEU A 281 24.06 -20.26 28.75
C LEU A 281 24.24 -21.77 28.69
N ASP A 282 24.56 -22.33 27.54
CA ASP A 282 24.77 -23.76 27.35
C ASP A 282 26.06 -24.26 28.03
N GLU A 283 27.12 -23.45 28.03
CA GLU A 283 28.35 -23.70 28.80
C GLU A 283 28.04 -23.80 30.30
N ARG A 284 27.36 -22.79 30.87
CA ARG A 284 26.95 -22.81 32.30
C ARG A 284 26.04 -23.99 32.62
N LYS A 285 25.12 -24.33 31.71
CA LYS A 285 24.23 -25.48 31.89
C LYS A 285 25.05 -26.78 31.95
N SER A 286 26.03 -26.95 31.06
CA SER A 286 26.93 -28.10 31.02
C SER A 286 27.81 -28.17 32.28
N GLU A 287 28.32 -27.04 32.78
CA GLU A 287 29.05 -26.95 34.05
C GLU A 287 28.18 -27.44 35.22
N TYR A 288 26.94 -26.96 35.34
CA TYR A 288 26.02 -27.40 36.38
C TYR A 288 25.66 -28.88 36.26
N GLU A 289 25.43 -29.38 35.04
CA GLU A 289 25.17 -30.80 34.80
C GLU A 289 26.36 -31.66 35.24
N ASN A 290 27.59 -31.25 34.91
CA ASN A 290 28.82 -31.93 35.32
C ASN A 290 29.01 -31.89 36.85
N GLU A 291 28.74 -30.77 37.51
CA GLU A 291 28.78 -30.68 38.97
C GLU A 291 27.76 -31.62 39.64
N ILE A 292 26.53 -31.64 39.14
CA ILE A 292 25.45 -32.49 39.67
C ILE A 292 25.82 -33.96 39.47
N LEU A 293 26.34 -34.31 38.28
CA LEU A 293 26.81 -35.66 37.99
C LEU A 293 27.95 -36.06 38.93
N LYS A 294 28.94 -35.19 39.16
CA LYS A 294 30.05 -35.43 40.08
C LYS A 294 29.54 -35.67 41.51
N LYS A 295 28.70 -34.77 42.03
CA LYS A 295 28.06 -34.90 43.36
C LYS A 295 27.23 -36.19 43.46
N SER A 296 26.53 -36.58 42.40
CA SER A 296 25.74 -37.83 42.36
C SER A 296 26.63 -39.08 42.42
N ARG A 297 27.78 -39.07 41.72
CA ARG A 297 28.76 -40.16 41.74
C ARG A 297 29.42 -40.30 43.11
N GLU A 298 29.84 -39.18 43.71
CA GLU A 298 30.38 -39.15 45.08
C GLU A 298 29.37 -39.68 46.11
N LEU A 299 28.09 -39.29 45.98
CA LEU A 299 27.02 -39.80 46.83
C LEU A 299 26.79 -41.31 46.63
N ALA A 300 26.83 -41.80 45.38
CA ALA A 300 26.68 -43.23 45.10
C ALA A 300 27.84 -44.04 45.69
N LEU A 301 29.07 -43.55 45.59
CA LEU A 301 30.27 -44.19 46.17
C LEU A 301 30.19 -44.22 47.70
N SER A 302 29.82 -43.12 48.35
CA SER A 302 29.66 -43.08 49.82
C SER A 302 28.55 -44.03 50.32
N LEU A 303 27.47 -44.21 49.54
CA LEU A 303 26.42 -45.19 49.85
C LEU A 303 26.87 -46.63 49.62
N LYS A 304 27.75 -46.89 48.65
CA LYS A 304 28.33 -48.22 48.37
C LYS A 304 29.35 -48.62 49.42
N ALA A 305 30.16 -47.68 49.92
CA ALA A 305 31.07 -47.90 51.06
C ALA A 305 30.35 -48.11 52.39
N GLN A 306 29.11 -47.62 52.53
CA GLN A 306 28.25 -47.89 53.69
C GLN A 306 27.40 -49.16 53.55
N ALA A 307 27.49 -49.88 52.43
CA ALA A 307 26.89 -51.20 52.27
C ALA A 307 27.86 -52.27 52.79
N PRO A 308 27.47 -53.15 53.75
CA PRO A 308 28.35 -54.21 54.23
C PRO A 308 28.65 -55.21 53.10
N LEU A 309 29.91 -55.64 52.96
CA LEU A 309 30.30 -56.75 52.08
C LEU A 309 29.52 -58.02 52.45
N PRO A 310 29.07 -58.83 51.47
CA PRO A 310 28.51 -60.14 51.75
C PRO A 310 29.64 -61.05 52.23
N LYS A 311 29.62 -61.44 53.50
CA LYS A 311 30.43 -62.58 53.96
C LYS A 311 29.89 -63.83 53.26
N ALA A 312 30.76 -64.51 52.52
CA ALA A 312 30.53 -65.88 52.12
C ALA A 312 30.24 -66.71 53.39
N ALA A 313 29.14 -67.45 53.39
CA ALA A 313 28.89 -68.50 54.36
C ALA A 313 28.63 -69.79 53.56
N PRO A 314 29.39 -70.87 53.78
CA PRO A 314 28.94 -72.20 53.47
C PRO A 314 28.00 -72.68 54.58
N GLY A 315 27.02 -73.51 54.21
CA GLY A 315 26.31 -74.35 55.18
C GLY A 315 24.94 -73.84 55.60
N MET A 316 23.95 -74.64 55.21
CA MET A 316 22.53 -74.64 55.56
C MET A 316 22.22 -74.36 57.04
N GLY A 317 21.05 -73.75 57.32
CA GLY A 317 20.39 -73.83 58.63
C GLY A 317 19.47 -72.65 59.01
N LEU A 318 18.18 -72.96 59.20
CA LEU A 318 17.03 -72.19 59.73
C LEU A 318 17.25 -71.53 61.14
N PRO A 319 16.26 -70.89 61.82
CA PRO A 319 15.14 -70.03 61.41
C PRO A 319 15.02 -68.70 62.23
N ALA A 320 14.13 -67.82 61.73
CA ALA A 320 13.18 -66.92 62.39
C ALA A 320 13.51 -66.12 63.69
N GLN A 321 13.05 -64.84 63.63
CA GLN A 321 12.65 -63.91 64.71
C GLN A 321 13.73 -63.04 65.38
N GLN A 322 13.82 -61.79 64.89
CA GLN A 322 13.49 -60.57 65.67
C GLN A 322 13.64 -59.33 64.76
N ARG A 323 12.51 -58.93 64.14
CA ARG A 323 12.42 -57.79 63.21
C ARG A 323 11.31 -56.82 63.62
N LYS A 324 11.42 -56.16 64.79
CA LYS A 324 10.59 -54.98 65.11
C LYS A 324 11.38 -54.01 65.99
N GLY A 325 11.98 -52.97 65.39
CA GLY A 325 12.63 -51.91 66.17
C GLY A 325 13.36 -50.82 65.36
N LYS A 326 14.02 -51.15 64.25
CA LYS A 326 14.87 -50.17 63.51
C LYS A 326 14.31 -49.68 62.16
N LYS A 327 13.15 -50.16 61.70
CA LYS A 327 12.57 -49.76 60.39
C LYS A 327 11.75 -48.45 60.41
N LYS A 328 11.11 -48.07 61.54
CA LYS A 328 10.30 -46.84 61.63
C LYS A 328 11.09 -45.52 61.65
N LYS A 329 12.36 -45.50 62.10
CA LYS A 329 13.17 -44.25 62.15
C LYS A 329 13.87 -43.89 60.83
N ARG A 330 14.10 -44.86 59.92
CA ARG A 330 14.76 -44.62 58.61
C ARG A 330 13.77 -44.27 57.48
N GLU A 331 12.54 -44.77 57.53
CA GLU A 331 11.49 -44.42 56.56
C GLU A 331 10.91 -43.01 56.81
N GLY A 332 10.77 -42.58 58.07
CA GLY A 332 10.34 -41.20 58.42
C GLY A 332 11.31 -40.09 57.98
N LYS A 333 12.63 -40.34 58.07
CA LYS A 333 13.66 -39.35 57.65
C LYS A 333 13.81 -39.25 56.12
N LYS A 334 13.69 -40.35 55.36
CA LYS A 334 13.69 -40.33 53.88
C LYS A 334 12.40 -39.71 53.32
N GLY A 335 11.25 -39.98 53.93
CA GLY A 335 9.97 -39.33 53.58
C GLY A 335 10.00 -37.81 53.82
N GLY A 336 10.56 -37.37 54.95
CA GLY A 336 10.68 -35.94 55.30
C GLY A 336 11.61 -35.14 54.37
N LYS A 337 12.74 -35.73 53.92
CA LYS A 337 13.65 -35.09 52.95
C LYS A 337 13.02 -34.95 51.57
N LYS A 338 12.39 -36.01 51.03
CA LYS A 338 11.62 -35.96 49.76
C LYS A 338 10.45 -34.97 49.81
N LYS A 339 9.75 -34.85 50.96
CA LYS A 339 8.66 -33.88 51.13
C LYS A 339 9.16 -32.42 51.19
N LYS A 340 10.34 -32.18 51.79
CA LYS A 340 10.99 -30.85 51.80
C LYS A 340 11.48 -30.43 50.41
N GLU A 341 12.04 -31.36 49.66
CA GLU A 341 12.56 -31.12 48.30
C GLU A 341 11.41 -30.83 47.31
N LYS A 342 10.35 -31.65 47.30
CA LYS A 342 9.13 -31.36 46.52
C LYS A 342 8.45 -30.05 46.92
N LYS A 343 8.52 -29.64 48.20
CA LYS A 343 8.03 -28.33 48.65
C LYS A 343 8.90 -27.18 48.13
N ARG A 344 10.22 -27.36 48.03
CA ARG A 344 11.14 -26.35 47.46
C ARG A 344 10.92 -26.19 45.96
N GLU A 345 10.83 -27.28 45.21
CA GLU A 345 10.50 -27.24 43.77
C GLU A 345 9.16 -26.57 43.50
N LYS A 346 8.10 -26.95 44.23
CA LYS A 346 6.78 -26.29 44.09
C LYS A 346 6.82 -24.80 44.44
N LYS A 347 7.67 -24.38 45.38
CA LYS A 347 7.82 -22.96 45.75
C LYS A 347 8.54 -22.19 44.64
N GLU A 348 9.53 -22.80 44.03
CA GLU A 348 10.29 -22.23 42.91
C GLU A 348 9.48 -22.16 41.63
N GLU A 349 8.70 -23.19 41.32
CA GLU A 349 7.77 -23.20 40.19
C GLU A 349 6.68 -22.13 40.34
N ARG A 350 6.16 -21.93 41.56
CA ARG A 350 5.23 -20.82 41.88
C ARG A 350 5.90 -19.45 41.72
N LYS A 351 7.19 -19.32 42.04
CA LYS A 351 7.96 -18.08 41.85
C LYS A 351 8.15 -17.79 40.36
N LYS A 352 8.52 -18.80 39.55
CA LYS A 352 8.63 -18.70 38.09
C LYS A 352 7.29 -18.36 37.41
N LYS A 353 6.18 -18.95 37.88
CA LYS A 353 4.82 -18.62 37.39
C LYS A 353 4.40 -17.18 37.74
N ARG A 354 4.79 -16.66 38.92
CA ARG A 354 4.54 -15.25 39.29
C ARG A 354 5.35 -14.27 38.44
N GLU A 355 6.62 -14.56 38.20
CA GLU A 355 7.51 -13.80 37.29
C GLU A 355 6.94 -13.75 35.87
N LYS A 356 6.59 -14.91 35.27
CA LYS A 356 5.96 -14.96 33.94
C LYS A 356 4.67 -14.12 33.87
N ARG A 357 3.83 -14.11 34.91
CA ARG A 357 2.62 -13.27 34.96
C ARG A 357 2.95 -11.78 35.02
N LYS A 358 3.99 -11.37 35.75
CA LYS A 358 4.45 -9.97 35.80
C LYS A 358 4.96 -9.51 34.44
N ILE A 359 5.80 -10.33 33.78
CA ILE A 359 6.33 -10.04 32.44
C ILE A 359 5.19 -9.95 31.42
N LYS A 360 4.24 -10.89 31.43
CA LYS A 360 3.07 -10.86 30.52
C LYS A 360 2.19 -9.61 30.74
N LYS A 361 2.02 -9.16 31.99
CA LYS A 361 1.33 -7.89 32.29
C LYS A 361 2.12 -6.68 31.79
N LYS A 362 3.44 -6.68 31.91
CA LYS A 362 4.31 -5.60 31.44
C LYS A 362 4.29 -5.49 29.91
N ILE A 363 4.40 -6.61 29.20
CA ILE A 363 4.26 -6.67 27.73
C ILE A 363 2.87 -6.21 27.28
N LYS A 364 1.79 -6.61 27.98
CA LYS A 364 0.43 -6.16 27.64
C LYS A 364 0.27 -4.65 27.85
N LYS A 365 0.88 -4.09 28.90
CA LYS A 365 0.88 -2.64 29.20
C LYS A 365 1.70 -1.85 28.16
N GLU A 366 2.84 -2.39 27.72
CA GLU A 366 3.66 -1.78 26.68
C GLU A 366 3.02 -1.88 25.29
N LYS A 367 2.39 -3.01 24.94
CA LYS A 367 1.60 -3.13 23.70
C LYS A 367 0.37 -2.20 23.69
N GLY A 368 -0.27 -1.98 24.85
CA GLY A 368 -1.35 -0.99 24.98
C GLY A 368 -0.85 0.44 24.76
N LYS A 369 0.26 0.81 25.41
CA LYS A 369 0.91 2.12 25.20
C LYS A 369 1.45 2.31 23.78
N GLY A 370 1.92 1.25 23.13
CA GLY A 370 2.38 1.27 21.74
C GLY A 370 1.25 1.57 20.77
N ARG A 371 0.11 0.87 20.91
CA ARG A 371 -1.10 1.14 20.11
C ARG A 371 -1.67 2.54 20.35
N GLU A 372 -1.67 3.00 21.60
CA GLU A 372 -2.16 4.34 21.94
C GLU A 372 -1.26 5.44 21.35
N LYS A 373 0.07 5.22 21.34
CA LYS A 373 1.03 6.08 20.64
C LYS A 373 0.86 6.02 19.13
N GLU A 374 0.71 4.84 18.51
CA GLU A 374 0.41 4.72 17.07
C GLU A 374 -0.89 5.42 16.70
N THR A 375 -1.97 5.26 17.46
CA THR A 375 -3.23 5.96 17.19
C THR A 375 -3.12 7.48 17.34
N ASN A 376 -2.30 7.97 18.28
CA ASN A 376 -2.06 9.40 18.44
C ASN A 376 -1.10 9.96 17.36
N THR A 377 -0.15 9.17 16.89
CA THR A 377 0.73 9.52 15.77
C THR A 377 -0.07 9.53 14.46
N ILE A 378 -0.92 8.54 14.20
CA ILE A 378 -1.82 8.50 13.04
C ILE A 378 -2.83 9.66 13.09
N LYS A 379 -3.39 10.01 14.25
CA LYS A 379 -4.24 11.20 14.42
C LYS A 379 -3.49 12.52 14.23
N ARG A 380 -2.21 12.60 14.63
CA ARG A 380 -1.36 13.77 14.39
C ARG A 380 -0.94 13.91 12.94
N ILE A 381 -0.61 12.80 12.27
CA ILE A 381 -0.33 12.76 10.83
C ILE A 381 -1.59 13.15 10.04
N GLY A 382 -2.77 12.61 10.40
CA GLY A 382 -4.04 13.01 9.78
C GLY A 382 -4.37 14.51 9.98
N LYS A 383 -4.08 15.08 11.17
CA LYS A 383 -4.19 16.53 11.39
C LYS A 383 -3.17 17.35 10.63
N PHE A 384 -1.95 16.84 10.44
CA PHE A 384 -0.89 17.51 9.69
C PHE A 384 -1.22 17.54 8.18
N TYR A 385 -1.73 16.43 7.63
CA TYR A 385 -2.25 16.39 6.25
C TYR A 385 -3.49 17.27 6.04
N SER A 386 -4.38 17.36 7.04
CA SER A 386 -5.54 18.28 6.99
C SER A 386 -5.15 19.76 7.07
N LEU A 387 -4.00 20.10 7.65
CA LEU A 387 -3.49 21.48 7.72
C LEU A 387 -2.66 21.85 6.49
N LEU A 388 -1.97 20.89 5.87
CA LEU A 388 -1.25 21.10 4.60
C LEU A 388 -2.19 21.28 3.40
N ASN A 389 -3.42 20.77 3.46
CA ASN A 389 -4.44 21.00 2.43
C ASN A 389 -5.24 22.31 2.62
N PHE A 390 -4.88 23.13 3.62
CA PHE A 390 -5.52 24.42 3.91
C PHE A 390 -4.63 25.63 3.57
N PHE A 391 -3.39 25.40 3.17
CA PHE A 391 -2.49 26.37 2.53
C PHE A 391 -2.22 25.90 1.11
#